data_AF-A0A936Q4E2-F1
#
_entry.id   AF-A0A936Q4E2-F1
#
_cell.length_a   1.000
_cell.length_b   1.000
_cell.length_c   1.000
_cell.angle_alpha   90.00
_cell.angle_beta   90.00
_cell.angle_gamma   90.00
#
_symmetry.space_group_name_H-M   'P 1'
#
loop_
_entity.id
_entity.type
_entity.pdbx_description
1 polymer ?
#
loop_
_entity_poly.entity_id
_entity_poly.type
_entity_poly.pdbx_seq_one_letter_code
_entity_poly.pdbx_strand_id
1 'polypeptide(L)'
;MTLSQINTELDWNQTLYFTEMGGEDAEAWSAGMKDYNAQIQATTPNFTQYLAAGDDHCMIPYTRFYEVTEEGVPLVDWVASVAAGERPQPVFCDGCED
;
A
#
# COMPACT_ATOMS: atom_id res chain seq x y z
N MET A 1 13.61 -12.37 -8.04
CA MET A 1 12.50 -11.49 -8.48
C MET A 1 11.67 -11.16 -7.25
N THR A 2 11.54 -9.86 -6.95
CA THR A 2 10.76 -9.36 -5.82
C THR A 2 9.31 -9.19 -6.27
N LEU A 3 8.36 -9.70 -5.49
CA LEU A 3 6.94 -9.37 -5.63
C LEU A 3 6.68 -8.15 -4.74
N SER A 4 5.98 -7.16 -5.25
CA SER A 4 5.71 -5.92 -4.52
C SER A 4 4.28 -5.44 -4.76
N GLN A 5 3.72 -4.78 -3.76
CA GLN A 5 2.42 -4.13 -3.86
C GLN A 5 2.47 -2.75 -3.18
N ILE A 6 1.79 -1.79 -3.76
CA ILE A 6 1.59 -0.46 -3.20
C ILE A 6 0.08 -0.28 -3.02
N ASN A 7 -0.34 0.12 -1.83
CA ASN A 7 -1.73 0.52 -1.56
C ASN A 7 -1.74 1.85 -0.82
N THR A 8 -2.86 2.56 -0.91
CA THR A 8 -3.26 3.57 0.07
C THR A 8 -4.21 2.95 1.09
N GLU A 9 -4.17 3.43 2.32
CA GLU A 9 -4.94 2.87 3.44
C GLU A 9 -6.44 2.88 3.19
N LEU A 10 -6.96 3.91 2.51
CA LEU A 10 -8.38 4.13 2.26
C LEU A 10 -8.67 4.36 0.77
N ASP A 11 -7.90 3.76 -0.16
CA ASP A 11 -8.05 3.96 -1.62
C ASP A 11 -9.52 4.10 -2.03
N TRP A 12 -9.90 5.31 -2.48
CA TRP A 12 -11.28 5.70 -2.70
C TRP A 12 -12.00 4.78 -3.68
N ASN A 13 -11.32 4.34 -4.74
CA ASN A 13 -11.95 3.43 -5.70
C ASN A 13 -12.17 2.06 -5.08
N GLN A 14 -11.20 1.56 -4.32
CA GLN A 14 -11.29 0.24 -3.72
C GLN A 14 -12.37 0.17 -2.64
N THR A 15 -12.44 1.19 -1.77
CA THR A 15 -13.47 1.29 -0.72
C THR A 15 -14.85 1.49 -1.33
N LEU A 16 -14.98 2.33 -2.37
CA LEU A 16 -16.23 2.51 -3.12
C LEU A 16 -16.75 1.18 -3.69
N TYR A 17 -15.90 0.45 -4.43
CA TYR A 17 -16.32 -0.81 -5.03
C TYR A 17 -16.57 -1.90 -3.99
N PHE A 18 -15.80 -1.95 -2.90
CA PHE A 18 -16.03 -2.89 -1.81
C PHE A 18 -17.43 -2.73 -1.23
N THR A 19 -17.81 -1.50 -0.89
CA THR A 19 -19.13 -1.18 -0.35
C THR A 19 -20.25 -1.45 -1.35
N GLU A 20 -20.09 -1.05 -2.62
CA GLU A 20 -21.11 -1.30 -3.67
C GLU A 20 -21.31 -2.80 -3.93
N MET A 21 -20.28 -3.62 -3.73
CA MET A 21 -20.36 -5.09 -3.83
C MET A 21 -20.90 -5.78 -2.57
N GLY A 22 -21.34 -5.02 -1.57
CA GLY A 22 -21.92 -5.53 -0.33
C GLY A 22 -20.94 -5.73 0.83
N GLY A 23 -19.75 -5.14 0.75
CA GLY A 23 -18.87 -4.92 1.90
C GLY A 23 -19.47 -3.92 2.90
N GLU A 24 -18.91 -3.86 4.10
CA GLU A 24 -19.42 -3.02 5.20
C GLU A 24 -19.09 -1.53 4.98
N ASP A 25 -17.84 -1.13 5.18
CA ASP A 25 -17.36 0.25 5.03
C ASP A 25 -15.87 0.30 4.63
N ALA A 26 -15.31 1.51 4.56
CA ALA A 26 -13.93 1.74 4.16
C ALA A 26 -12.93 1.18 5.18
N GLU A 27 -13.27 1.26 6.46
CA GLU A 27 -12.49 0.77 7.58
C GLU A 27 -12.41 -0.76 7.55
N ALA A 28 -13.53 -1.44 7.31
CA ALA A 28 -13.57 -2.89 7.12
C ALA A 28 -12.76 -3.33 5.90
N TRP A 29 -12.82 -2.58 4.80
CA TRP A 29 -11.96 -2.82 3.64
C TRP A 29 -10.47 -2.69 4.00
N SER A 30 -10.10 -1.60 4.67
CA SER A 30 -8.71 -1.31 5.05
C SER A 30 -8.15 -2.38 5.98
N ALA A 31 -8.92 -2.77 7.00
CA ALA A 31 -8.57 -3.86 7.91
C ALA A 31 -8.35 -5.17 7.14
N GLY A 32 -9.27 -5.54 6.25
CA GLY A 32 -9.14 -6.73 5.41
C GLY A 32 -7.92 -6.69 4.49
N MET A 33 -7.65 -5.56 3.84
CA MET A 33 -6.49 -5.37 2.97
C MET A 33 -5.17 -5.53 3.75
N LYS A 34 -5.06 -4.93 4.94
CA LYS A 34 -3.90 -5.07 5.83
C LYS A 34 -3.69 -6.53 6.26
N ASP A 35 -4.76 -7.21 6.67
CA ASP A 35 -4.72 -8.62 7.08
C ASP A 35 -4.29 -9.53 5.93
N TYR A 36 -4.79 -9.30 4.71
CA TYR A 36 -4.38 -10.07 3.53
C TYR A 36 -2.90 -9.84 3.19
N ASN A 37 -2.42 -8.60 3.20
CA ASN A 37 -1.01 -8.32 2.92
C ASN A 37 -0.09 -8.93 3.99
N ALA A 38 -0.50 -8.90 5.27
CA ALA A 38 0.23 -9.56 6.35
C ALA A 38 0.32 -11.08 6.13
N GLN A 39 -0.75 -11.72 5.66
CA GLN A 39 -0.75 -13.14 5.31
C GLN A 39 0.19 -13.44 4.13
N ILE A 40 0.19 -12.61 3.07
CA ILE A 40 1.10 -12.76 1.93
C ILE A 40 2.54 -12.63 2.41
N GLN A 41 2.83 -11.63 3.25
CA GLN A 41 4.16 -11.42 3.80
C GLN A 41 4.66 -12.59 4.65
N ALA A 42 3.78 -13.21 5.44
CA ALA A 42 4.13 -14.38 6.25
C ALA A 42 4.41 -15.64 5.41
N THR A 43 3.83 -15.74 4.22
CA THR A 43 3.85 -16.96 3.39
C THR A 43 4.71 -16.86 2.13
N THR A 44 5.10 -15.64 1.73
CA THR A 44 5.81 -15.35 0.48
C THR A 44 7.15 -14.66 0.78
N PRO A 45 8.27 -15.41 0.86
CA PRO A 45 9.56 -14.85 1.29
C PRO A 45 10.10 -13.73 0.40
N ASN A 46 9.66 -13.61 -0.85
CA ASN A 46 10.09 -12.57 -1.78
C ASN A 46 9.08 -11.42 -1.94
N PHE A 47 8.11 -11.28 -1.02
CA PHE A 47 7.14 -10.19 -1.01
C PHE A 47 7.60 -9.00 -0.16
N THR A 48 7.30 -7.78 -0.62
CA THR A 48 7.40 -6.53 0.16
C THR A 48 6.22 -5.62 -0.19
N GLN A 49 5.88 -4.68 0.68
CA GLN A 49 4.76 -3.76 0.47
C GLN A 49 5.10 -2.34 0.87
N TYR A 50 4.39 -1.40 0.28
CA TYR A 50 4.36 0.00 0.69
C TYR A 50 2.90 0.39 0.93
N LEU A 51 2.56 0.71 2.17
CA LEU A 51 1.24 1.22 2.53
C LEU A 51 1.34 2.73 2.80
N ALA A 52 0.75 3.53 1.92
CA ALA A 52 0.61 4.98 2.07
C ALA A 52 -0.65 5.36 2.85
N ALA A 53 -0.60 6.48 3.57
CA ALA A 53 -1.78 7.11 4.16
C ALA A 53 -2.77 7.63 3.10
N GLY A 54 -3.98 7.95 3.55
CA GLY A 54 -5.00 8.65 2.75
C GLY A 54 -5.80 7.74 1.80
N ASP A 55 -6.55 8.37 0.91
CA ASP A 55 -7.58 7.75 0.06
C ASP A 55 -7.25 7.79 -1.44
N ASP A 56 -6.04 8.24 -1.79
CA ASP A 56 -5.68 8.47 -3.17
C ASP A 56 -5.67 7.20 -4.01
N HIS A 57 -6.41 7.20 -5.13
CA HIS A 57 -6.40 6.07 -6.07
C HIS A 57 -5.31 6.18 -7.13
N CYS A 58 -4.42 5.19 -7.12
CA CYS A 58 -3.26 5.02 -7.99
C CYS A 58 -2.15 6.07 -7.76
N MET A 59 -0.90 5.65 -7.64
CA MET A 59 0.22 6.56 -7.32
C MET A 59 1.13 6.85 -8.50
N ILE A 60 1.56 5.78 -9.18
CA ILE A 60 2.65 5.79 -10.18
C ILE A 60 2.51 6.83 -11.31
N PRO A 61 1.33 7.05 -11.92
CA PRO A 61 1.24 7.96 -13.07
C PRO A 61 1.16 9.45 -12.69
N TYR A 62 1.16 9.80 -11.40
CA TYR A 62 0.90 11.15 -10.91
C TYR A 62 2.11 11.73 -10.15
N THR A 63 2.17 13.05 -10.00
CA THR A 63 3.27 13.74 -9.29
C THR A 63 3.45 13.26 -7.85
N ARG A 64 2.35 12.89 -7.17
CA ARG A 64 2.37 12.34 -5.82
C ARG A 64 3.29 11.14 -5.64
N PHE A 65 3.59 10.40 -6.71
CA PHE A 65 4.62 9.35 -6.71
C PHE A 65 5.98 9.83 -6.17
N TYR A 66 6.31 11.10 -6.39
CA TYR A 66 7.56 11.74 -5.95
C TYR A 66 7.42 12.51 -4.62
N GLU A 67 6.20 12.63 -4.08
CA GLU A 67 5.90 13.46 -2.90
C GLU A 67 5.56 12.61 -1.67
N VAL A 68 4.93 11.44 -1.87
CA VAL A 68 4.55 10.52 -0.78
C VAL A 68 5.80 9.98 -0.07
N THR A 69 5.78 10.09 1.25
CA THR A 69 6.80 9.56 2.16
C THR A 69 6.11 8.99 3.39
N GLU A 70 6.39 7.73 3.70
CA GLU A 70 5.87 7.04 4.88
C GLU A 70 6.99 6.44 5.69
N GLU A 71 6.90 6.54 7.01
CA GLU A 71 7.98 6.14 7.93
C GLU A 71 9.36 6.72 7.55
N GLY A 72 9.37 7.90 6.91
CA GLY A 72 10.58 8.54 6.40
C GLY A 72 11.14 7.93 5.11
N VAL A 73 10.42 7.02 4.45
CA VAL A 73 10.80 6.36 3.20
C VAL A 73 9.99 6.94 2.03
N PRO A 74 10.61 7.68 1.10
CA PRO A 74 9.94 8.17 -0.11
C PRO A 74 9.47 7.01 -0.99
N LEU A 75 8.24 7.09 -1.53
CA LEU A 75 7.69 6.06 -2.41
C LEU A 75 8.57 5.83 -3.65
N VAL A 76 9.10 6.91 -4.24
CA VAL A 76 10.00 6.84 -5.40
C VAL A 76 11.27 6.03 -5.11
N ASP A 77 11.87 6.20 -3.93
CA ASP A 77 13.10 5.50 -3.55
C ASP A 77 12.82 4.02 -3.29
N TRP A 78 11.68 3.72 -2.64
CA TRP A 78 11.24 2.35 -2.42
C TRP A 78 11.01 1.59 -3.74
N VAL A 79 10.32 2.22 -4.70
CA VAL A 79 10.12 1.65 -6.04
C VAL A 79 11.44 1.51 -6.80
N ALA A 80 12.36 2.47 -6.67
CA ALA A 80 13.69 2.38 -7.29
C ALA A 80 14.47 1.17 -6.77
N SER A 81 14.44 0.87 -5.46
CA SER A 81 15.04 -0.33 -4.89
C SER A 81 14.43 -1.62 -5.46
N VAL A 82 13.10 -1.70 -5.55
CA VAL A 82 12.44 -2.86 -6.18
C VAL A 82 12.88 -3.01 -7.64
N ALA A 83 12.97 -1.92 -8.39
CA ALA A 83 13.40 -1.91 -9.80
C ALA A 83 14.88 -2.32 -9.96
N ALA A 84 15.72 -2.03 -8.97
CA ALA A 84 17.11 -2.50 -8.91
C ALA A 84 17.25 -4.01 -8.58
N GLY A 85 16.13 -4.69 -8.33
CA GLY A 85 16.10 -6.12 -7.96
C GLY A 85 16.30 -6.36 -6.47
N GLU A 86 16.26 -5.31 -5.65
CA GLU A 86 16.33 -5.40 -4.21
C GLU A 86 14.96 -5.79 -3.62
N ARG A 87 14.96 -6.08 -2.32
CA ARG A 87 13.76 -6.25 -1.52
C ARG A 87 13.84 -5.27 -0.36
N PRO A 88 13.36 -4.03 -0.53
CA PRO A 88 13.32 -3.05 0.55
C PRO A 88 12.46 -3.56 1.71
N GLN A 89 12.68 -2.99 2.90
CA GLN A 89 11.82 -3.29 4.04
C GLN A 89 10.37 -2.89 3.71
N PRO A 90 9.39 -3.62 4.25
CA PRO A 90 8.00 -3.23 4.15
C PRO A 90 7.82 -1.88 4.85
N VAL A 91 7.05 -1.00 4.23
CA VAL A 91 6.68 0.30 4.81
C VAL A 91 5.21 0.22 5.21
N PHE A 92 4.94 0.55 6.47
CA PHE A 92 3.60 0.57 7.02
C PHE A 92 3.19 2.00 7.33
N CYS A 93 1.89 2.22 7.37
CA CYS A 93 1.32 3.48 7.83
C CYS A 93 0.66 3.17 9.18
N ASP A 94 1.39 3.45 10.27
CA ASP A 94 0.95 3.25 11.65
C ASP A 94 0.36 4.56 12.19
N GLY A 95 -0.96 4.63 12.28
CA GLY A 95 -1.67 5.77 12.87
C GLY A 95 -1.78 6.99 11.94
N CYS A 96 -1.94 6.78 10.65
CA CYS A 96 -2.23 7.85 9.70
C CYS A 96 -3.70 8.28 9.83
N GLU A 97 -4.01 8.95 10.93
CA GLU A 97 -5.19 9.80 11.01
C GLU A 97 -4.89 11.07 10.20
N ASP A 98 -5.78 11.36 9.26
CA ASP A 98 -5.82 12.49 8.30
C ASP A 98 -4.94 13.74 8.59
#